data_AF-A0A7S0Q4S8-F1
#
_entry.id   AF-A0A7S0Q4S8-F1
#
_cell.length_a   1.000
_cell.length_b   1.000
_cell.length_c   1.000
_cell.angle_alpha   90.00
_cell.angle_beta   90.00
_cell.angle_gamma   90.00
#
_symmetry.space_group_name_H-M   'P 1'
#
loop_
_entity.id
_entity.type
_entity.pdbx_description
1 polymer ?
#
loop_
_entity_poly.entity_id
_entity_poly.type
_entity_poly.pdbx_seq_one_letter_code
_entity_poly.pdbx_strand_id
1 'polypeptide(L)'
;AVLNCAPAGSHDCRSKYTARGINYFALDGCEDVPGYDLFGLHLDDAVAFIRAETSGVKSSGRVLVHCYAGSNRSATFAIAYLLLTTHEPLERLLARCFSLR
;
A
#
# COMPACT_ATOMS: atom_id res chain seq x y z
N ALA A 1 7.80 -3.38 -6.85
CA ALA A 1 7.99 -2.14 -6.06
C ALA A 1 7.51 -2.32 -4.61
N VAL A 2 7.77 -1.35 -3.74
CA VAL A 2 7.38 -1.37 -2.32
C VAL A 2 6.65 -0.09 -1.94
N LEU A 3 5.46 -0.25 -1.35
CA LEU A 3 4.70 0.80 -0.67
C LEU A 3 4.82 0.57 0.84
N ASN A 4 5.50 1.48 1.55
CA ASN A 4 5.62 1.46 3.00
C ASN A 4 4.65 2.44 3.65
N CYS A 5 3.63 1.92 4.33
CA CYS A 5 2.63 2.69 5.06
C CYS A 5 3.03 3.01 6.51
N ALA A 6 4.25 2.68 6.93
CA ALA A 6 4.77 2.91 8.28
C ALA A 6 6.27 3.26 8.28
N PRO A 7 6.71 4.36 7.63
CA PRO A 7 8.14 4.67 7.48
C PRO A 7 8.83 5.21 8.74
N ALA A 8 8.24 5.08 9.93
CA ALA A 8 8.84 5.63 11.15
C ALA A 8 10.13 4.90 11.56
N GLY A 9 11.20 5.67 11.83
CA GLY A 9 12.45 5.18 12.42
C GLY A 9 13.12 4.09 11.59
N SER A 10 13.43 2.94 12.22
CA SER A 10 14.10 1.81 11.56
C SER A 10 13.29 1.12 10.47
N HIS A 11 12.02 1.49 10.29
CA HIS A 11 11.15 0.95 9.25
C HIS A 11 11.28 1.68 7.91
N ASP A 12 11.95 2.85 7.85
CA ASP A 12 12.35 3.43 6.57
C ASP A 12 13.56 2.68 6.01
N CYS A 13 13.32 1.99 4.90
CA CYS A 13 14.29 1.18 4.19
C CYS A 13 14.49 1.63 2.74
N ARG A 14 14.09 2.88 2.41
CA ARG A 14 14.14 3.45 1.07
C ARG A 14 15.50 3.24 0.40
N SER A 15 16.59 3.59 1.09
CA SER A 15 17.97 3.45 0.58
C SER A 15 18.35 2.00 0.24
N LYS A 16 17.88 1.02 1.03
CA LYS A 16 18.19 -0.41 0.82
C LYS A 16 17.49 -0.97 -0.43
N TYR A 17 16.27 -0.50 -0.70
CA TYR A 17 15.49 -0.93 -1.87
C TYR A 17 15.96 -0.21 -3.14
N THR A 18 16.19 1.09 -3.08
CA THR A 18 16.66 1.87 -4.25
C THR A 18 18.04 1.41 -4.72
N ALA A 19 18.95 1.06 -3.80
CA ALA A 19 20.26 0.48 -4.14
C ALA A 19 20.16 -0.85 -4.90
N ARG A 20 19.01 -1.54 -4.84
CA ARG A 20 18.71 -2.79 -5.57
C ARG A 20 17.85 -2.55 -6.81
N GLY A 21 17.64 -1.30 -7.20
CA GLY A 21 16.76 -0.94 -8.32
C GLY A 21 15.28 -1.20 -8.05
N ILE A 22 14.87 -1.38 -6.79
CA ILE A 22 13.46 -1.59 -6.43
C ILE A 22 12.84 -0.23 -6.15
N ASN A 23 11.80 0.13 -6.92
CA ASN A 23 11.04 1.35 -6.68
C ASN A 23 10.36 1.30 -5.30
N TYR A 24 10.44 2.41 -4.57
CA TYR A 24 10.03 2.50 -3.17
C TYR A 24 9.29 3.81 -2.94
N PHE A 25 8.10 3.72 -2.35
CA PHE A 25 7.31 4.88 -1.94
C PHE A 25 6.88 4.71 -0.49
N ALA A 26 6.97 5.78 0.29
CA ALA A 26 6.63 5.76 1.70
C ALA A 26 5.59 6.84 1.99
N LEU A 27 4.57 6.46 2.76
CA LEU A 27 3.53 7.38 3.22
C LEU A 27 4.03 8.05 4.50
N ASP A 28 4.82 9.11 4.32
CA ASP A 28 5.43 9.84 5.42
C ASP A 28 4.35 10.46 6.32
N GLY A 29 4.47 10.27 7.63
CA GLY A 29 3.46 10.71 8.61
C GLY A 29 2.20 9.83 8.72
N CYS A 30 2.13 8.68 8.04
CA CYS A 30 0.99 7.75 8.12
C CYS A 30 0.96 7.00 9.46
N GLU A 31 -0.02 7.32 10.31
CA GLU A 31 -0.15 6.77 11.66
C GLU A 31 -1.29 5.74 11.79
N ASP A 32 -1.20 4.93 12.84
CA ASP A 32 -2.16 3.86 13.18
C ASP A 32 -2.83 4.19 14.51
N VAL A 33 -3.54 5.32 14.53
CA VAL A 33 -4.19 5.85 15.73
C VAL A 33 -5.67 6.15 15.46
N PRO A 34 -6.55 6.01 16.46
CA PRO A 34 -7.97 6.35 16.29
C PRO A 34 -8.17 7.78 15.78
N GLY A 35 -9.06 7.95 14.81
CA GLY A 35 -9.38 9.26 14.24
C GLY A 35 -8.39 9.78 13.20
N TYR A 36 -7.30 9.05 12.91
CA TYR A 36 -6.39 9.41 11.83
C TYR A 36 -7.06 9.23 10.46
N ASP A 37 -7.03 10.26 9.62
CA ASP A 37 -7.63 10.22 8.28
C ASP A 37 -6.68 9.55 7.28
N LEU A 38 -6.75 8.22 7.17
CA LEU A 38 -5.97 7.47 6.19
C LEU A 38 -6.34 7.82 4.75
N PHE A 39 -7.62 8.10 4.48
CA PHE A 39 -8.07 8.26 3.11
C PHE A 39 -7.81 9.65 2.57
N GLY A 40 -8.25 10.68 3.30
CA GLY A 40 -8.07 12.08 2.87
C GLY A 40 -6.62 12.52 2.81
N LEU A 41 -5.72 11.86 3.54
CA LEU A 41 -4.30 12.21 3.56
C LEU A 41 -3.42 11.37 2.62
N HIS A 42 -3.77 10.11 2.35
CA HIS A 42 -2.82 9.16 1.72
C HIS A 42 -3.38 8.28 0.61
N LEU A 43 -4.71 8.22 0.42
CA LEU A 43 -5.30 7.26 -0.52
C LEU A 43 -4.85 7.51 -1.96
N ASP A 44 -4.86 8.75 -2.40
CA ASP A 44 -4.53 9.11 -3.78
C ASP A 44 -3.08 8.75 -4.11
N ASP A 45 -2.15 9.06 -3.22
CA ASP A 45 -0.74 8.73 -3.36
C ASP A 45 -0.49 7.21 -3.39
N ALA A 46 -1.14 6.48 -2.48
CA ALA A 46 -1.05 5.02 -2.43
C ALA A 46 -1.59 4.39 -3.72
N VAL A 47 -2.76 4.83 -4.20
CA VAL A 47 -3.39 4.31 -5.42
C VAL A 47 -2.57 4.67 -6.65
N ALA A 48 -2.06 5.90 -6.75
CA ALA A 48 -1.25 6.35 -7.86
C ALA A 48 0.03 5.49 -7.99
N PHE A 49 0.71 5.25 -6.86
CA PHE A 49 1.91 4.41 -6.84
C PHE A 49 1.61 2.95 -7.22
N ILE A 50 0.60 2.32 -6.60
CA ILE A 50 0.26 0.93 -6.92
C ILE A 50 -0.12 0.80 -8.39
N ARG A 51 -0.96 1.70 -8.91
CA ARG A 51 -1.40 1.70 -10.30
C ARG A 51 -0.23 1.80 -11.27
N ALA A 52 0.69 2.74 -11.03
CA ALA A 52 1.88 2.91 -11.87
C ALA A 52 2.71 1.62 -11.95
N GLU A 53 2.82 0.90 -10.83
CA GLU A 53 3.62 -0.32 -10.69
C GLU A 53 2.92 -1.62 -11.08
N THR A 54 1.60 -1.62 -11.29
CA THR A 54 0.85 -2.80 -11.77
C THR A 54 0.34 -2.68 -13.20
N SER A 55 0.31 -1.48 -13.78
CA SER A 55 -0.27 -1.24 -15.12
C SER A 55 0.66 -0.54 -16.12
N GLY A 56 1.84 -0.08 -15.71
CA GLY A 56 2.79 0.61 -16.59
C GLY A 56 3.58 -0.31 -17.54
N VAL A 57 4.03 0.25 -18.68
CA VAL A 57 4.86 -0.44 -19.70
C VAL A 57 6.21 -0.93 -19.15
N LYS A 58 6.75 -0.25 -18.13
CA LYS A 58 7.99 -0.63 -17.43
C LYS A 58 7.74 -1.14 -16.00
N SER A 59 6.53 -1.61 -15.74
CA SER A 59 6.12 -1.98 -14.39
C SER A 59 6.80 -3.27 -13.91
N SER A 60 7.02 -3.36 -12.60
CA SER A 60 7.47 -4.61 -11.97
C SER A 60 6.36 -5.67 -11.95
N GLY A 61 5.11 -5.28 -12.19
CA GLY A 61 3.92 -6.13 -12.16
C GLY A 61 3.54 -6.61 -10.75
N ARG A 62 4.32 -6.25 -9.72
CA ARG A 62 4.15 -6.70 -8.33
C ARG A 62 4.51 -5.57 -7.37
N VAL A 63 3.61 -5.30 -6.44
CA VAL A 63 3.81 -4.31 -5.37
C VAL A 63 3.67 -5.00 -4.03
N LEU A 64 4.68 -4.86 -3.17
CA LEU A 64 4.56 -5.19 -1.76
C LEU A 64 4.01 -3.97 -1.03
N VAL A 65 2.81 -4.08 -0.46
CA VAL A 65 2.22 -3.06 0.41
C VAL A 65 2.33 -3.54 1.86
N HIS A 66 3.05 -2.79 2.71
CA HIS A 66 3.25 -3.19 4.11
C HIS A 66 3.12 -2.02 5.09
N CYS A 67 2.80 -2.33 6.33
CA CYS A 67 2.88 -1.43 7.47
C CYS A 67 3.71 -2.12 8.58
N TYR A 68 3.39 -1.90 9.86
CA TYR A 68 4.06 -2.58 10.96
C TYR A 68 3.63 -4.05 11.09
N ALA A 69 2.33 -4.31 11.31
CA ALA A 69 1.78 -5.66 11.49
C ALA A 69 1.09 -6.23 10.25
N GLY A 70 1.02 -5.46 9.16
CA GLY A 70 0.34 -5.84 7.91
C GLY A 70 -1.19 -5.90 8.00
N SER A 71 -1.81 -5.43 9.09
CA SER A 71 -3.23 -5.67 9.40
C SER A 71 -4.17 -4.48 9.24
N ASN A 72 -3.71 -3.26 9.49
CA ASN A 72 -4.54 -2.06 9.38
C ASN A 72 -4.16 -1.24 8.13
N ARG A 73 -3.29 -0.23 8.26
CA ARG A 73 -2.88 0.68 7.17
C ARG A 73 -2.67 0.01 5.81
N SER A 74 -1.79 -0.99 5.75
CA SER A 74 -1.46 -1.66 4.48
C SER A 74 -2.63 -2.46 3.91
N ALA A 75 -3.42 -3.13 4.76
CA ALA A 75 -4.60 -3.87 4.31
C ALA A 75 -5.66 -2.90 3.79
N THR A 76 -5.90 -1.80 4.49
CA THR A 76 -6.81 -0.72 4.10
C THR A 76 -6.48 -0.17 2.72
N PHE A 77 -5.23 0.21 2.44
CA PHE A 77 -4.85 0.71 1.11
C PHE A 77 -4.93 -0.37 0.02
N ALA A 78 -4.56 -1.63 0.32
CA ALA A 78 -4.67 -2.72 -0.64
C ALA A 78 -6.13 -3.01 -1.02
N ILE A 79 -7.04 -3.06 -0.03
CA ILE A 79 -8.48 -3.27 -0.26
C ILE A 79 -9.09 -2.07 -0.99
N ALA A 80 -8.74 -0.84 -0.61
CA ALA A 80 -9.21 0.37 -1.29
C ALA A 80 -8.77 0.40 -2.77
N TYR A 81 -7.52 0.02 -3.05
CA TYR A 81 -7.03 -0.12 -4.42
C TYR A 81 -7.83 -1.16 -5.21
N LEU A 82 -8.13 -2.32 -4.62
CA LEU A 82 -8.94 -3.36 -5.26
C LEU A 82 -10.36 -2.88 -5.54
N LEU A 83 -11.02 -2.23 -4.57
CA LEU A 83 -12.35 -1.64 -4.78
C LEU A 83 -12.38 -0.69 -5.99
N LEU A 84 -11.39 0.19 -6.08
CA LEU A 84 -11.29 1.21 -7.12
C LEU A 84 -10.91 0.65 -8.50
N THR A 85 -10.43 -0.60 -8.59
CA THR A 85 -9.91 -1.18 -9.84
C THR A 85 -10.72 -2.37 -10.33
N THR A 86 -11.30 -3.17 -9.43
CA THR A 86 -12.10 -4.34 -9.80
C THR A 86 -13.60 -4.07 -9.75
N HIS A 87 -14.03 -3.02 -9.05
CA HIS A 87 -15.45 -2.73 -8.78
C HIS A 87 -16.20 -3.92 -8.13
N GLU A 88 -15.48 -4.82 -7.47
CA GLU A 88 -16.08 -5.90 -6.69
C GLU A 88 -16.71 -5.35 -5.39
N PRO A 89 -17.82 -5.94 -4.91
CA PRO A 89 -18.39 -5.58 -3.62
C PRO A 89 -17.38 -5.75 -2.48
N LEU A 90 -17.39 -4.81 -1.52
CA LEU A 90 -16.46 -4.77 -0.39
C LEU A 90 -16.46 -6.09 0.39
N GLU A 91 -17.63 -6.67 0.65
CA GLU A 91 -17.78 -7.92 1.39
C GLU A 91 -17.06 -9.09 0.70
N ARG A 92 -17.08 -9.14 -0.64
CA ARG A 92 -16.37 -10.18 -1.41
C ARG A 92 -14.87 -9.97 -1.37
N LEU A 93 -14.43 -8.72 -1.50
CA LEU A 93 -13.01 -8.37 -1.42
C LEU A 93 -12.44 -8.68 -0.03
N LEU A 94 -13.17 -8.32 1.03
CA LEU A 94 -12.78 -8.63 2.40
C LEU A 94 -12.66 -10.14 2.61
N ALA A 95 -13.69 -10.92 2.26
CA ALA A 95 -13.67 -12.38 2.38
C ALA A 95 -12.46 -12.99 1.66
N ARG A 96 -12.19 -12.55 0.42
CA ARG A 96 -11.02 -13.00 -0.35
C ARG A 96 -9.71 -12.63 0.35
N CYS A 97 -9.54 -11.37 0.74
CA CYS A 97 -8.30 -10.90 1.36
C CYS A 97 -8.02 -11.60 2.70
N PHE A 98 -9.05 -11.83 3.52
CA PHE A 98 -8.91 -12.57 4.79
C PHE A 98 -8.58 -14.05 4.57
N SER A 99 -9.05 -14.69 3.50
CA SER A 99 -8.70 -16.09 3.21
C SER A 99 -7.24 -16.31 2.78
N LEU A 100 -6.57 -15.25 2.34
CA LEU A 100 -5.19 -15.29 1.84
C LEU A 100 -4.15 -14.96 2.91
N ARG A 101 -4.59 -14.69 4.14
CA ARG A 101 -3.74 -14.14 5.21
C ARG A 101 -3.81 -14.97 6.49
#